data_AF-A0A8T3Y5I9-F1
#
_entry.id   AF-A0A8T3Y5I9-F1
#
_cell.length_a   1.000
_cell.length_b   1.000
_cell.length_c   1.000
_cell.angle_alpha   90.00
_cell.angle_beta   90.00
_cell.angle_gamma   90.00
#
_symmetry.space_group_name_H-M   'P 1'
#
loop_
_entity.id
_entity.type
_entity.pdbx_description
1 polymer ?
#
loop_
_entity_poly.entity_id
_entity_poly.type
_entity_poly.pdbx_seq_one_letter_code
_entity_poly.pdbx_strand_id
1 'polypeptide(L)'
;MATPLDIGLLQNFSIIFPFLLVLVFVYGVLSMTKIFGDNKGVYAFLAFILAVSTLFSPIAIKTINLMAPWFVLLFIFSIFLLIAYQTFGIKEESILKTITSKDHGDTFFYWVLFLVLAIGLGSLSFVVSEERGFKALAEQNETGAVQQGTEQTGFWQTLFHPKILGMILIMLIAVFTVKQLASYK
;
A
#
# COMPACT_ATOMS: atom_id res chain seq x y z
N MET A 1 -16.49 7.37 -6.20
CA MET A 1 -17.87 7.39 -5.67
C MET A 1 -17.78 8.03 -4.31
N ALA A 2 -18.48 9.14 -4.07
CA ALA A 2 -18.40 9.88 -2.82
C ALA A 2 -18.78 8.96 -1.66
N THR A 3 -17.82 8.61 -0.82
CA THR A 3 -18.10 7.95 0.45
C THR A 3 -18.76 8.98 1.38
N PRO A 4 -19.73 8.63 2.24
CA PRO A 4 -20.35 9.57 3.18
C PRO A 4 -19.40 10.19 4.23
N LEU A 5 -18.10 9.87 4.14
CA LEU A 5 -16.96 10.49 4.85
C LEU A 5 -16.22 11.51 3.94
N ASP A 6 -16.83 11.98 2.85
CA ASP A 6 -16.14 12.73 1.80
C ASP A 6 -15.60 14.11 2.24
N ILE A 7 -14.31 14.08 2.55
CA ILE A 7 -13.24 14.86 1.89
C ILE A 7 -12.90 16.25 2.46
N GLY A 8 -13.82 17.04 3.02
CA GLY A 8 -13.46 18.42 3.44
C GLY A 8 -12.48 18.49 4.61
N LEU A 9 -12.82 17.87 5.73
CA LEU A 9 -11.99 17.89 6.95
C LEU A 9 -10.81 16.91 6.89
N LEU A 10 -11.01 15.74 6.28
CA LEU A 10 -9.98 14.69 6.19
C LEU A 10 -8.84 15.06 5.22
N GLN A 11 -9.06 15.96 4.27
CA GLN A 11 -7.97 16.47 3.42
C GLN A 11 -6.87 17.16 4.23
N ASN A 12 -7.24 17.94 5.25
CA ASN A 12 -6.28 18.60 6.13
C ASN A 12 -5.49 17.59 6.98
N PHE A 13 -6.07 16.42 7.26
CA PHE A 13 -5.43 15.34 7.99
C PHE A 13 -4.68 14.34 7.09
N SER A 14 -4.70 14.51 5.77
CA SER A 14 -4.05 13.59 4.80
C SER A 14 -2.54 13.46 4.98
N ILE A 15 -1.90 14.41 5.67
CA ILE A 15 -0.48 14.41 6.03
C ILE A 15 -0.29 13.98 7.49
N ILE A 16 -1.11 14.52 8.39
CA ILE A 16 -1.01 14.28 9.84
C ILE A 16 -1.33 12.82 10.17
N PHE A 17 -2.34 12.24 9.54
CA PHE A 17 -2.78 10.88 9.84
C PHE A 17 -1.73 9.83 9.43
N PRO A 18 -1.17 9.83 8.21
CA PRO A 18 -0.06 8.94 7.86
C PRO A 18 1.13 9.05 8.82
N PHE A 19 1.49 10.28 9.18
CA PHE A 19 2.56 10.52 10.13
C PHE A 19 2.28 9.87 11.50
N LEU A 20 1.12 10.13 12.10
CA LEU A 20 0.76 9.56 13.41
C LEU A 20 0.63 8.04 13.36
N LEU A 21 0.03 7.50 12.29
CA LEU A 21 -0.16 6.06 12.14
C LEU A 21 1.19 5.35 12.08
N VAL A 22 2.11 5.83 11.24
CA VAL A 22 3.47 5.25 11.15
C VAL A 22 4.19 5.40 12.47
N LEU A 23 4.12 6.57 13.11
CA LEU A 23 4.78 6.81 14.39
C LEU A 23 4.32 5.82 15.46
N VAL A 24 3.01 5.64 15.64
CA VAL A 24 2.46 4.71 16.64
C VAL A 24 2.75 3.26 16.27
N PHE A 25 2.59 2.89 15.00
CA PHE A 25 2.79 1.53 14.55
C PHE A 25 4.25 1.10 14.68
N VAL A 26 5.18 1.91 14.17
CA VAL A 26 6.63 1.65 14.26
C VAL A 26 7.06 1.63 15.73
N TYR A 27 6.62 2.59 16.54
CA TYR A 27 6.91 2.58 17.98
C TYR A 27 6.41 1.31 18.66
N GLY A 28 5.19 0.87 18.35
CA GLY A 28 4.61 -0.36 18.89
C GLY A 28 5.40 -1.61 18.51
N VAL A 29 5.78 -1.74 17.22
CA VAL A 29 6.60 -2.85 16.73
C VAL A 29 7.98 -2.86 17.37
N LEU A 30 8.65 -1.71 17.48
CA LEU A 30 9.96 -1.60 18.14
C LEU A 30 9.86 -1.92 19.65
N SER A 31 8.78 -1.48 20.30
CA SER A 31 8.55 -1.76 21.73
C SER A 31 8.27 -3.23 22.01
N MET A 32 7.64 -3.96 21.08
CA MET A 32 7.40 -5.41 21.21
C MET A 32 8.64 -6.23 20.91
N THR A 33 9.39 -5.86 19.87
CA THR A 33 10.59 -6.62 19.45
C THR A 33 11.78 -6.39 20.37
N LYS A 34 11.79 -5.29 21.13
CA LYS A 34 12.83 -4.94 22.12
C LYS A 34 14.27 -5.01 21.59
N ILE A 35 14.46 -4.78 20.29
CA ILE A 35 15.75 -4.94 19.59
C ILE A 35 16.85 -4.05 20.21
N PHE A 36 16.47 -2.91 20.81
CA PHE A 36 17.39 -1.96 21.43
C PHE A 36 17.24 -1.89 22.98
N GLY A 37 16.76 -2.97 23.61
CA GLY A 37 16.59 -3.07 25.06
C GLY A 37 15.29 -2.46 25.59
N ASP A 38 15.29 -1.85 26.78
CA ASP A 38 14.10 -1.19 27.35
C ASP A 38 14.13 0.35 27.22
N ASN A 39 14.96 0.88 26.30
CA ASN A 39 15.10 2.32 26.13
C ASN A 39 13.97 2.92 25.27
N LYS A 40 12.85 3.26 25.93
CA LYS A 40 11.65 3.87 25.32
C LYS A 40 11.95 5.14 24.52
N GLY A 41 12.95 5.93 24.93
CA GLY A 41 13.35 7.15 24.23
C GLY A 41 13.91 6.87 22.83
N VAL A 42 14.72 5.82 22.69
CA VAL A 42 15.29 5.40 21.40
C VAL A 42 14.19 4.93 20.45
N TYR A 43 13.20 4.19 20.97
CA TYR A 43 12.06 3.74 20.18
C TYR A 43 11.21 4.89 19.66
N ALA A 44 10.90 5.87 20.51
CA ALA A 44 10.14 7.05 20.10
C ALA A 44 10.91 7.87 19.06
N PHE A 45 12.22 8.04 19.22
CA PHE A 45 13.05 8.78 18.29
C PHE A 45 13.17 8.10 16.93
N LEU A 46 13.42 6.79 16.88
CA LEU A 46 13.46 6.03 15.62
C LEU A 46 12.11 6.01 14.92
N ALA A 47 11.02 5.79 15.66
CA ALA A 47 9.67 5.84 15.11
C ALA A 47 9.33 7.22 14.54
N PHE A 48 9.76 8.29 15.21
CA PHE A 48 9.61 9.65 14.72
C PHE A 48 10.37 9.88 13.42
N ILE A 49 11.64 9.48 13.32
CA ILE A 49 12.44 9.62 12.09
C ILE A 49 11.78 8.86 10.93
N LEU A 50 11.32 7.63 11.18
CA LEU A 50 10.66 6.81 10.16
C LEU A 50 9.33 7.42 9.73
N ALA A 51 8.53 7.92 10.67
CA ALA A 51 7.28 8.62 10.37
C ALA A 51 7.50 9.90 9.55
N VAL A 52 8.52 10.69 9.88
CA VAL A 52 8.91 11.86 9.07
C VAL A 52 9.37 11.42 7.68
N SER A 53 10.14 10.33 7.58
CA SER A 53 10.61 9.79 6.29
C SER A 53 9.45 9.38 5.39
N THR A 54 8.36 8.86 5.97
CA THR A 54 7.14 8.50 5.23
C THR A 54 6.47 9.70 4.58
N LEU A 55 6.59 10.90 5.15
CA LEU A 55 6.01 12.12 4.57
C LEU A 55 6.65 12.53 3.24
N PHE A 56 7.87 12.07 2.97
CA PHE A 56 8.55 12.33 1.70
C PHE A 56 8.23 11.31 0.61
N SER A 57 7.46 10.25 0.93
CA SER A 57 7.07 9.21 -0.03
C SER A 57 5.60 9.35 -0.42
N PRO A 58 5.30 9.84 -1.65
CA PRO A 58 3.92 9.96 -2.13
C PRO A 58 3.18 8.62 -2.12
N ILE A 59 3.88 7.53 -2.47
CA ILE A 59 3.34 6.17 -2.44
C ILE A 59 2.93 5.80 -1.03
N ALA A 60 3.79 6.02 -0.03
CA ALA A 60 3.48 5.67 1.34
C ALA A 60 2.30 6.50 1.90
N ILE A 61 2.25 7.81 1.63
CA ILE A 61 1.12 8.66 2.01
C ILE A 61 -0.18 8.15 1.39
N LYS A 62 -0.19 7.87 0.07
CA LYS A 62 -1.37 7.35 -0.63
C LYS A 62 -1.80 6.00 -0.08
N THR A 63 -0.86 5.09 0.17
CA THR A 63 -1.13 3.79 0.77
C THR A 63 -1.78 3.96 2.13
N ILE A 64 -1.23 4.78 3.02
CA ILE A 64 -1.78 4.95 4.36
C ILE A 64 -3.14 5.64 4.33
N ASN A 65 -3.32 6.65 3.46
CA ASN A 65 -4.62 7.31 3.29
C ASN A 65 -5.68 6.34 2.73
N LEU A 66 -5.30 5.37 1.91
CA LEU A 66 -6.19 4.31 1.45
C LEU A 66 -6.53 3.31 2.57
N MET A 67 -5.58 3.04 3.48
CA MET A 67 -5.81 2.18 4.66
C MET A 67 -6.64 2.85 5.75
N ALA A 68 -6.54 4.17 5.88
CA ALA A 68 -7.10 4.92 7.00
C ALA A 68 -8.60 4.65 7.25
N PRO A 69 -9.48 4.68 6.23
CA PRO A 69 -10.90 4.43 6.43
C PRO A 69 -11.18 3.02 6.98
N TRP A 70 -10.39 2.03 6.55
CA TRP A 70 -10.54 0.64 7.01
C TRP A 70 -10.17 0.48 8.48
N PHE A 71 -9.11 1.15 8.94
CA PHE A 71 -8.78 1.17 10.37
C PHE A 71 -9.85 1.87 11.19
N VAL A 72 -10.35 3.02 10.73
CA VAL A 72 -11.45 3.73 11.42
C VAL A 72 -12.68 2.83 11.52
N LEU A 73 -13.04 2.15 10.43
CA LEU A 73 -14.15 1.19 10.42
C LEU A 73 -13.92 0.04 11.40
N LEU A 74 -12.70 -0.53 11.45
CA LEU A 74 -12.33 -1.58 12.41
C LEU A 74 -12.47 -1.08 13.85
N PHE A 75 -12.01 0.14 14.16
CA PHE A 75 -12.16 0.74 15.48
C PHE A 75 -13.63 0.95 15.86
N ILE A 76 -14.44 1.51 14.97
CA ILE A 76 -15.88 1.70 15.20
C ILE A 76 -16.56 0.35 15.44
N PHE A 77 -16.26 -0.65 14.60
CA PHE A 77 -16.79 -2.00 14.76
C PHE A 77 -16.37 -2.63 16.09
N SER A 78 -15.11 -2.47 16.49
CA SER A 78 -14.60 -2.97 17.78
C SER A 78 -15.31 -2.32 18.96
N ILE A 79 -15.53 -1.00 18.92
CA ILE A 79 -16.28 -0.28 19.95
C ILE A 79 -17.72 -0.80 20.04
N PHE A 80 -18.41 -0.97 18.90
CA PHE A 80 -19.76 -1.55 18.91
C PHE A 80 -19.81 -2.97 19.45
N LEU A 81 -18.80 -3.78 19.14
CA LEU A 81 -18.68 -5.13 19.67
C LEU A 81 -18.45 -5.13 21.19
N LEU A 82 -17.64 -4.20 21.71
CA LEU A 82 -17.47 -4.00 23.16
C LEU A 82 -18.78 -3.58 23.83
N ILE A 83 -19.51 -2.61 23.25
CA ILE A 83 -20.81 -2.15 23.78
C ILE A 83 -21.84 -3.29 23.73
N ALA A 84 -21.85 -4.09 22.68
CA ALA A 84 -22.74 -5.25 22.57
C ALA A 84 -22.48 -6.26 23.69
N TYR A 85 -21.21 -6.61 23.96
CA TYR A 85 -20.87 -7.49 25.08
C TYR A 85 -21.22 -6.89 26.45
N GLN A 86 -20.99 -5.59 26.64
CA GLN A 86 -21.40 -4.90 27.86
C GLN A 86 -22.92 -4.92 28.05
N THR A 87 -23.69 -4.82 26.96
CA THR A 87 -25.16 -4.92 26.98
C THR A 87 -25.64 -6.30 27.43
N PHE A 88 -24.89 -7.36 27.12
CA PHE A 88 -25.13 -8.71 27.64
C PHE A 88 -24.69 -8.91 29.11
N GLY A 89 -24.29 -7.84 29.80
CA GLY A 89 -23.88 -7.88 31.21
C GLY A 89 -22.44 -8.33 31.44
N ILE A 90 -21.63 -8.45 30.38
CA ILE A 90 -20.21 -8.81 30.50
C ILE A 90 -19.43 -7.57 30.93
N LYS A 91 -18.80 -7.64 32.10
CA LYS A 91 -17.94 -6.55 32.61
C LYS A 91 -16.69 -6.40 31.75
N GLU A 92 -16.24 -5.15 31.59
CA GLU A 92 -15.02 -4.80 30.85
C GLU A 92 -13.79 -5.58 31.32
N GLU A 93 -13.66 -5.78 32.63
CA GLU A 93 -12.57 -6.58 33.23
C GLU A 93 -12.53 -8.02 32.71
N SER A 94 -13.68 -8.64 32.49
CA SER A 94 -13.78 -10.00 31.94
C SER A 94 -13.39 -10.04 30.46
N ILE A 95 -13.71 -8.99 29.71
CA ILE A 95 -13.31 -8.85 28.30
C ILE A 95 -11.79 -8.70 28.21
N LEU A 96 -11.21 -7.78 28.99
CA LEU A 96 -9.77 -7.57 29.04
C LEU A 96 -9.02 -8.82 29.48
N LYS A 97 -9.53 -9.53 30.48
CA LYS A 97 -8.94 -10.79 30.96
C LYS A 97 -8.98 -11.90 29.90
N THR A 98 -10.03 -11.93 29.07
CA THR A 98 -10.16 -12.90 27.97
C THR A 98 -9.21 -12.56 26.83
N ILE A 99 -9.15 -11.29 26.42
CA ILE A 99 -8.27 -10.80 25.34
C ILE A 99 -6.79 -10.88 25.75
N THR A 100 -6.47 -10.80 27.04
CA THR A 100 -5.09 -10.91 27.56
C THR A 100 -4.81 -12.31 28.15
N SER A 101 -5.71 -13.27 27.97
CA SER A 101 -5.53 -14.63 28.48
C SER A 101 -4.47 -15.38 27.68
N LYS A 102 -3.71 -16.28 28.33
CA LYS A 102 -2.71 -17.11 27.64
C LYS A 102 -3.31 -18.08 26.61
N ASP A 103 -4.57 -18.47 26.76
CA ASP A 103 -5.20 -19.46 25.88
C ASP A 103 -5.85 -18.83 24.62
N HIS A 104 -6.41 -17.63 24.74
CA HIS A 104 -7.18 -16.99 23.66
C HIS A 104 -6.61 -15.64 23.21
N GLY A 105 -5.72 -15.03 24.00
CA GLY A 105 -5.13 -13.73 23.69
C GLY A 105 -4.18 -13.77 22.51
N ASP A 106 -3.36 -14.82 22.41
CA ASP A 106 -2.45 -15.01 21.28
C ASP A 106 -3.23 -15.17 19.97
N THR A 107 -4.30 -15.97 19.98
CA THR A 107 -5.19 -16.17 18.82
C THR A 107 -5.83 -14.86 18.38
N PHE A 108 -6.35 -14.06 19.31
CA PHE A 108 -6.93 -12.75 19.02
C PHE A 108 -5.89 -11.80 18.43
N PHE A 109 -4.68 -11.76 19.02
CA PHE A 109 -3.58 -10.95 18.54
C PHE A 109 -3.17 -11.32 17.10
N TYR A 110 -2.99 -12.61 16.80
CA TYR A 110 -2.66 -13.06 15.44
C TYR A 110 -3.76 -12.73 14.44
N TRP A 111 -5.03 -12.79 14.83
CA TRP A 111 -6.15 -12.39 13.97
C TRP A 111 -6.13 -10.90 13.64
N VAL A 112 -5.92 -10.05 14.65
CA VAL A 112 -5.79 -8.60 14.46
C VAL A 112 -4.58 -8.28 13.59
N LEU A 113 -3.43 -8.93 13.85
CA LEU A 113 -2.22 -8.78 13.07
C LEU A 113 -2.41 -9.18 11.61
N PHE A 114 -3.05 -10.33 11.35
CA PHE A 114 -3.36 -10.79 10.00
C PHE A 114 -4.26 -9.80 9.26
N LEU A 115 -5.29 -9.28 9.93
CA LEU A 115 -6.21 -8.30 9.34
C LEU A 115 -5.49 -6.98 9.01
N VAL A 116 -4.67 -6.46 9.93
CA VAL A 116 -3.83 -5.27 9.71
C VAL A 116 -2.90 -5.49 8.51
N LEU A 117 -2.26 -6.66 8.42
CA LEU A 117 -1.32 -7.00 7.36
C LEU A 117 -2.03 -7.19 6.02
N ALA A 118 -3.23 -7.79 6.00
CA ALA A 118 -4.06 -7.91 4.81
C ALA A 118 -4.49 -6.54 4.26
N ILE A 119 -4.91 -5.61 5.12
CA ILE A 119 -5.20 -4.22 4.73
C ILE A 119 -3.93 -3.54 4.21
N GLY A 120 -2.78 -3.76 4.87
CA GLY A 120 -1.49 -3.17 4.49
C GLY A 120 -1.01 -3.62 3.12
N LEU A 121 -1.00 -4.93 2.88
CA LEU A 121 -0.60 -5.49 1.60
C LEU A 121 -1.61 -5.17 0.51
N GLY A 122 -2.91 -5.23 0.80
CA GLY A 122 -3.96 -4.91 -0.17
C GLY A 122 -3.88 -3.45 -0.63
N SER A 123 -3.74 -2.52 0.31
CA SER A 123 -3.60 -1.09 0.01
C SER A 123 -2.30 -0.75 -0.71
N LEU A 124 -1.17 -1.35 -0.31
CA LEU A 124 0.11 -1.16 -1.00
C LEU A 124 0.04 -1.71 -2.42
N SER A 125 -0.52 -2.91 -2.59
CA SER A 125 -0.68 -3.54 -3.91
C SER A 125 -1.56 -2.69 -4.81
N PHE A 126 -2.67 -2.16 -4.29
CA PHE A 126 -3.56 -1.27 -5.02
C PHE A 126 -2.82 0.01 -5.47
N VAL A 127 -2.18 0.74 -4.56
CA VAL A 127 -1.49 2.01 -4.88
C VAL A 127 -0.31 1.78 -5.83
N VAL A 128 0.48 0.72 -5.63
CA VAL A 128 1.59 0.39 -6.54
C VAL A 128 1.06 -0.01 -7.92
N SER A 129 -0.04 -0.76 -7.99
CA SER A 129 -0.68 -1.11 -9.26
C SER A 129 -1.28 0.09 -9.96
N GLU A 130 -1.83 1.05 -9.21
CA GLU A 130 -2.38 2.30 -9.75
C GLU A 130 -1.25 3.18 -10.29
N GLU A 131 -0.16 3.39 -9.55
CA GLU A 131 0.97 4.18 -10.06
C GLU A 131 1.67 3.51 -11.25
N ARG A 132 1.74 2.17 -11.29
CA ARG A 132 2.26 1.43 -12.45
C ARG A 132 1.29 1.43 -13.62
N GLY A 133 -0.01 1.32 -13.37
CA GLY A 133 -1.06 1.40 -14.39
C GLY A 133 -1.16 2.80 -14.98
N PHE A 134 -0.99 3.84 -14.15
CA PHE A 134 -0.94 5.23 -14.59
C PHE A 134 0.36 5.56 -15.30
N LYS A 135 1.51 4.99 -14.90
CA LYS A 135 2.75 5.07 -15.70
C LYS A 135 2.61 4.33 -17.02
N ALA A 136 2.00 3.14 -17.03
CA ALA A 136 1.73 2.40 -18.25
C ALA A 136 0.78 3.17 -19.19
N LEU A 137 -0.24 3.86 -18.65
CA LEU A 137 -1.19 4.72 -19.39
C LEU A 137 -0.58 6.08 -19.79
N ALA A 138 0.29 6.68 -18.98
CA ALA A 138 1.03 7.90 -19.31
C ALA A 138 2.07 7.62 -20.41
N GLU A 139 2.71 6.46 -20.38
CA GLU A 139 3.51 5.93 -21.50
C GLU A 139 2.62 5.49 -22.69
N GLN A 140 1.33 5.25 -22.47
CA GLN A 140 0.33 4.95 -23.51
C GLN A 140 -0.23 6.22 -24.18
N ASN A 141 -0.10 7.40 -23.58
CA ASN A 141 -0.49 8.66 -24.23
C ASN A 141 0.52 9.14 -25.29
N GLU A 142 1.66 8.45 -25.44
CA GLU A 142 2.50 8.59 -26.64
C GLU A 142 2.14 7.59 -27.75
N THR A 143 1.17 6.68 -27.57
CA THR A 143 0.59 5.93 -28.71
C THR A 143 -0.63 5.14 -28.26
N GLY A 144 -1.78 5.51 -28.84
CA GLY A 144 -3.11 5.09 -28.44
C GLY A 144 -3.38 3.58 -28.36
N ALA A 145 -4.35 3.31 -27.48
CA ALA A 145 -5.25 2.17 -27.38
C ALA A 145 -4.65 0.78 -27.19
N VAL A 146 -4.82 0.24 -25.98
CA VAL A 146 -5.11 -1.20 -25.78
C VAL A 146 -6.08 -1.32 -24.60
N GLN A 147 -7.27 -1.81 -24.92
CA GLN A 147 -8.28 -2.30 -23.99
C GLN A 147 -7.77 -3.56 -23.28
N GLN A 148 -8.09 -3.60 -21.99
CA GLN A 148 -7.97 -4.74 -21.10
C GLN A 148 -8.78 -5.92 -21.65
N GLY A 149 -8.13 -7.05 -21.92
CA GLY A 149 -8.77 -8.28 -22.39
C GLY A 149 -7.83 -9.47 -22.29
N THR A 150 -8.06 -10.28 -21.27
CA THR A 150 -7.82 -11.72 -21.11
C THR A 150 -7.09 -12.45 -22.25
N GLU A 151 -5.99 -13.10 -21.87
CA GLU A 151 -5.46 -14.37 -22.39
C GLU A 151 -5.06 -14.48 -23.88
N GLN A 152 -3.78 -14.80 -24.08
CA GLN A 152 -3.14 -15.15 -25.35
C GLN A 152 -3.12 -14.04 -26.41
N THR A 153 -2.30 -13.01 -26.19
CA THR A 153 -1.73 -12.27 -27.31
C THR A 153 -0.83 -13.21 -28.10
N GLY A 154 -1.38 -13.78 -29.19
CA GLY A 154 -0.66 -14.70 -30.05
C GLY A 154 0.64 -14.04 -30.56
N PHE A 155 1.71 -14.83 -30.67
CA PHE A 155 3.02 -14.40 -31.19
C PHE A 155 2.94 -13.50 -32.43
N TRP A 156 1.97 -13.78 -33.32
CA TRP A 156 1.65 -12.98 -34.50
C TRP A 156 1.18 -11.55 -34.20
N GLN A 157 0.40 -11.37 -33.14
CA GLN A 157 -0.13 -10.06 -32.73
C GLN A 157 0.94 -9.19 -32.06
N THR A 158 1.91 -9.83 -31.39
CA THR A 158 3.11 -9.17 -30.87
C THR A 158 4.05 -8.76 -32.00
N LEU A 159 4.29 -9.62 -33.01
CA LEU A 159 5.12 -9.30 -34.16
C LEU A 159 4.56 -8.15 -35.02
N PHE A 160 3.24 -8.10 -35.18
CA PHE A 160 2.57 -7.02 -35.91
C PHE A 160 2.11 -5.86 -35.03
N HIS A 161 2.61 -5.78 -33.80
CA HIS A 161 2.33 -4.63 -32.96
C HIS A 161 3.05 -3.39 -33.53
N PRO A 162 2.36 -2.24 -33.72
CA PRO A 162 2.95 -1.05 -34.34
C PRO A 162 4.26 -0.59 -33.69
N LYS A 163 4.36 -0.71 -32.36
CA LYS A 163 5.59 -0.40 -31.60
C LYS A 163 6.75 -1.35 -31.90
N ILE A 164 6.48 -2.64 -32.09
CA ILE A 164 7.52 -3.66 -32.34
C ILE A 164 8.00 -3.58 -33.78
N LEU A 165 7.09 -3.36 -34.73
CA LEU A 165 7.43 -3.01 -36.11
C LEU A 165 8.29 -1.75 -36.19
N GLY A 166 7.95 -0.70 -35.42
CA GLY A 166 8.77 0.51 -35.32
C GLY A 166 10.18 0.24 -34.78
N MET A 167 10.30 -0.58 -33.73
CA MET A 167 11.60 -0.95 -33.17
C MET A 167 12.45 -1.77 -34.15
N ILE A 168 11.85 -2.74 -34.86
CA ILE A 168 12.54 -3.54 -35.88
C ILE A 168 12.98 -2.66 -37.05
N LEU A 169 12.16 -1.70 -37.45
CA LEU A 169 12.48 -0.75 -38.53
C LEU A 169 13.66 0.14 -38.16
N ILE A 170 13.68 0.71 -36.95
CA ILE A 170 14.81 1.50 -36.46
C ILE A 170 16.09 0.66 -36.40
N MET A 171 15.98 -0.59 -35.93
CA MET A 171 17.10 -1.52 -35.88
C MET A 171 17.65 -1.85 -37.28
N LEU A 172 16.78 -2.06 -38.27
CA LEU A 172 17.19 -2.27 -39.66
C LEU A 172 17.88 -1.02 -40.22
N ILE A 173 17.33 0.18 -40.01
CA ILE A 173 17.95 1.43 -40.45
C ILE A 173 19.33 1.59 -39.82
N ALA A 174 19.48 1.30 -38.52
CA ALA A 174 20.77 1.36 -37.84
C ALA A 174 21.78 0.37 -38.44
N VAL A 175 21.38 -0.88 -38.69
CA VAL A 175 22.25 -1.90 -39.30
C VAL A 175 22.66 -1.49 -40.72
N PHE A 176 21.74 -0.98 -41.53
CA PHE A 176 22.06 -0.48 -42.87
C PHE A 176 22.99 0.72 -42.83
N THR A 177 22.76 1.65 -41.90
CA THR A 177 23.61 2.84 -41.73
C THR A 177 25.03 2.45 -41.33
N VAL A 178 25.18 1.56 -40.35
CA VAL A 178 26.49 1.04 -39.93
C VAL A 178 27.17 0.26 -41.07
N LYS A 179 26.43 -0.56 -41.81
CA LYS A 179 26.95 -1.29 -42.97
C LYS A 179 27.42 -0.35 -44.09
N GLN A 180 26.66 0.71 -44.40
CA GLN A 180 27.02 1.70 -45.41
C GLN A 180 28.30 2.45 -45.01
N LEU A 181 28.44 2.78 -43.73
CA LEU A 181 29.60 3.47 -43.17
C LEU A 181 30.83 2.55 -43.14
N ALA A 182 30.66 1.27 -42.80
CA ALA A 182 31.73 0.27 -42.81
C ALA A 182 32.15 -0.17 -44.22
N SER A 183 31.28 -0.01 -45.22
CA SER A 183 31.54 -0.37 -46.63
C SER A 183 32.25 0.73 -47.42
N TYR A 184 32.48 1.91 -46.82
CA TYR A 184 33.18 3.03 -47.47
C TYR A 184 34.70 2.85 -47.25
N LYS A 185 35.37 2.24 -48.24
CA LYS A 185 36.82 2.27 -48.42
C LYS A 185 37.18 3.31 -49.46
#